data_AF-A0A2D5ZUX1-F1
#
_entry.id   AF-A0A2D5ZUX1-F1
#
_cell.length_a   1.000
_cell.length_b   1.000
_cell.length_c   1.000
_cell.angle_alpha   90.00
_cell.angle_beta   90.00
_cell.angle_gamma   90.00
#
_symmetry.space_group_name_H-M   'P 1'
#
loop_
_entity.id
_entity.type
_entity.pdbx_description
1 polymer ?
#
loop_
_entity_poly.entity_id
_entity_poly.type
_entity_poly.pdbx_seq_one_letter_code
_entity_poly.pdbx_strand_id
1 'polypeptide(L)'
;MKSLTILLAATMTLFFGASSFATTVDLDASKIVWTGRKKVGDDSHTGTIKLKSATIGKDGTTGTFVADMNTINVTDLKGKKKNDFEGHMKSDDFFKVAQKGNDTATLKITSLKDGKAKGEFTMLGKTNPVTFDYTKKGNTYTGKLTLDRTKWGLIYGSGTWYKELTLNRVIEDNFDLEFTIVTKN
;
A
#
# COMPACT_ATOMS: atom_id res chain seq x y z
N MET A 1 -77.39 12.61 -18.00
CA MET A 1 -76.07 12.83 -17.38
C MET A 1 -75.33 11.50 -17.38
N LYS A 2 -74.38 11.30 -18.31
CA LYS A 2 -73.64 10.04 -18.46
C LYS A 2 -72.24 10.26 -17.87
N SER A 3 -71.92 9.52 -16.82
CA SER A 3 -70.66 9.61 -16.08
C SER A 3 -69.49 9.17 -16.96
N LEU A 4 -68.48 10.04 -17.08
CA LEU A 4 -67.25 9.80 -17.83
C LEU A 4 -66.20 9.24 -16.87
N THR A 5 -65.87 7.96 -16.98
CA THR A 5 -64.83 7.33 -16.17
C THR A 5 -63.47 7.56 -16.84
N ILE A 6 -62.65 8.44 -16.27
CA ILE A 6 -61.27 8.69 -16.73
C ILE A 6 -60.37 7.62 -16.11
N LEU A 7 -59.81 6.75 -16.96
CA LEU A 7 -58.84 5.73 -16.58
C LEU A 7 -57.44 6.38 -16.56
N LEU A 8 -56.91 6.64 -15.37
CA LEU A 8 -55.57 7.21 -15.20
C LEU A 8 -54.52 6.08 -15.32
N ALA A 9 -53.91 5.95 -16.49
CA ALA A 9 -52.80 5.02 -16.70
C ALA A 9 -51.51 5.60 -16.07
N ALA A 10 -51.15 5.12 -14.88
CA ALA A 10 -49.87 5.42 -14.26
C ALA A 10 -48.77 4.59 -14.91
N THR A 11 -47.96 5.19 -15.79
CA THR A 11 -46.75 4.56 -16.32
C THR A 11 -45.69 4.55 -15.22
N MET A 12 -45.47 3.39 -14.62
CA MET A 12 -44.42 3.17 -13.62
C MET A 12 -43.08 3.00 -14.35
N THR A 13 -42.29 4.06 -14.43
CA THR A 13 -40.94 4.04 -14.98
C THR A 13 -40.02 3.28 -14.02
N LEU A 14 -39.67 2.03 -14.37
CA LEU A 14 -38.66 1.25 -13.66
C LEU A 14 -37.28 1.88 -13.86
N PHE A 15 -36.81 2.62 -12.86
CA PHE A 15 -35.40 2.98 -12.76
C PHE A 15 -34.59 1.71 -12.45
N PHE A 16 -33.99 1.11 -13.48
CA PHE A 16 -32.90 0.16 -13.30
C PHE A 16 -31.68 0.93 -12.77
N GLY A 17 -31.52 0.99 -11.46
CA GLY A 17 -30.25 1.37 -10.84
C GLY A 17 -29.20 0.33 -11.21
N ALA A 18 -28.31 0.65 -12.15
CA ALA A 18 -27.13 -0.16 -12.41
C ALA A 18 -26.32 -0.25 -11.11
N SER A 19 -26.35 -1.41 -10.48
CA SER A 19 -25.55 -1.69 -9.30
C SER A 19 -24.10 -1.83 -9.77
N SER A 20 -23.31 -0.75 -9.66
CA SER A 20 -21.88 -0.84 -9.95
C SER A 20 -21.25 -1.75 -8.90
N PHE A 21 -20.84 -2.95 -9.30
CA PHE A 21 -20.08 -3.83 -8.42
C PHE A 21 -18.78 -3.11 -8.03
N ALA A 22 -18.57 -2.86 -6.74
CA ALA A 22 -17.25 -2.45 -6.27
C ALA A 22 -16.32 -3.64 -6.51
N THR A 23 -15.30 -3.46 -7.36
CA THR A 23 -14.25 -4.46 -7.55
C THR A 23 -13.58 -4.73 -6.21
N THR A 24 -13.68 -5.95 -5.71
CA THR A 24 -13.05 -6.35 -4.45
C THR A 24 -11.65 -6.88 -4.71
N VAL A 25 -10.73 -6.71 -3.75
CA VAL A 25 -9.37 -7.26 -3.82
C VAL A 25 -9.34 -8.60 -3.10
N ASP A 26 -8.64 -9.56 -3.69
CA ASP A 26 -8.27 -10.81 -3.03
C ASP A 26 -7.02 -10.55 -2.18
N LEU A 27 -7.20 -10.39 -0.87
CA LEU A 27 -6.11 -10.07 0.05
C LEU A 27 -5.11 -11.23 0.19
N ASP A 28 -5.55 -12.48 0.04
CA ASP A 28 -4.72 -13.67 0.22
C ASP A 28 -3.90 -13.96 -1.04
N ALA A 29 -4.47 -13.69 -2.23
CA ALA A 29 -3.74 -13.76 -3.49
C ALA A 29 -2.85 -12.53 -3.75
N SER A 30 -3.03 -11.46 -2.98
CA SER A 30 -2.22 -10.24 -3.07
C SER A 30 -0.98 -10.30 -2.17
N LYS A 31 0.09 -9.61 -2.58
CA LYS A 31 1.38 -9.64 -1.91
C LYS A 31 2.08 -8.29 -1.97
N ILE A 32 2.74 -7.93 -0.86
CA ILE A 32 3.70 -6.83 -0.79
C ILE A 32 5.04 -7.41 -0.33
N VAL A 33 6.09 -7.15 -1.10
CA VAL A 33 7.47 -7.47 -0.77
C VAL A 33 8.22 -6.16 -0.56
N TRP A 34 8.92 -6.03 0.56
CA TRP A 34 9.79 -4.90 0.82
C TRP A 34 11.26 -5.30 0.62
N THR A 35 12.09 -4.35 0.21
CA THR A 35 13.54 -4.52 0.12
C THR A 35 14.25 -3.28 0.66
N GLY A 36 15.10 -3.48 1.66
CA GLY A 36 15.98 -2.47 2.26
C GLY A 36 17.45 -2.83 2.07
N ARG A 37 18.32 -1.81 2.01
CA ARG A 37 19.75 -1.98 1.68
C ARG A 37 20.62 -1.14 2.60
N LYS A 38 21.87 -1.56 2.81
CA LYS A 38 22.92 -0.66 3.28
C LYS A 38 23.41 0.25 2.15
N LYS A 39 23.94 1.43 2.50
CA LYS A 39 24.50 2.39 1.55
C LYS A 39 25.82 1.91 0.94
N VAL A 40 26.58 1.15 1.72
CA VAL A 40 27.89 0.64 1.33
C VAL A 40 27.89 -0.87 1.52
N GLY A 41 28.36 -1.59 0.50
CA GLY A 41 28.31 -3.06 0.41
C GLY A 41 27.02 -3.58 -0.24
N ASP A 42 26.96 -4.89 -0.43
CA ASP A 42 25.84 -5.60 -1.07
C ASP A 42 24.80 -6.14 -0.06
N ASP A 43 24.89 -5.69 1.20
CA ASP A 43 23.98 -6.10 2.26
C ASP A 43 22.57 -5.55 2.01
N SER A 44 21.63 -6.45 1.76
CA SER A 44 20.21 -6.16 1.62
C SER A 44 19.37 -7.19 2.36
N HIS A 45 18.18 -6.78 2.77
CA HIS A 45 17.18 -7.66 3.36
C HIS A 45 15.86 -7.47 2.65
N THR A 46 15.10 -8.55 2.57
CA THR A 46 13.78 -8.56 1.94
C THR A 46 12.78 -9.25 2.83
N GLY A 47 11.53 -8.90 2.66
CA GLY A 47 10.47 -9.52 3.42
C GLY A 47 9.10 -9.15 2.92
N THR A 48 8.08 -9.48 3.70
CA THR A 48 6.69 -9.29 3.30
C THR A 48 5.90 -8.53 4.34
N ILE A 49 4.84 -7.88 3.87
CA ILE A 49 3.81 -7.25 4.69
C ILE A 49 2.46 -7.67 4.13
N LYS A 50 1.52 -8.03 5.00
CA LYS A 50 0.15 -8.39 4.59
C LYS A 50 -0.69 -7.13 4.38
N LEU A 51 -1.61 -7.21 3.42
CA LEU A 51 -2.69 -6.23 3.33
C LEU A 51 -3.72 -6.51 4.44
N LYS A 52 -4.06 -5.47 5.19
CA LYS A 52 -5.15 -5.44 6.15
C LYS A 52 -6.49 -5.27 5.44
N SER A 53 -6.53 -4.39 4.45
CA SER A 53 -7.71 -4.12 3.64
C SER A 53 -7.32 -3.44 2.34
N ALA A 54 -8.23 -3.52 1.36
CA ALA A 54 -8.13 -2.75 0.13
C ALA A 54 -9.52 -2.41 -0.40
N THR A 55 -9.67 -1.20 -0.92
CA THR A 55 -10.88 -0.72 -1.58
C THR A 55 -10.52 -0.14 -2.94
N ILE A 56 -11.35 -0.39 -3.94
CA ILE A 56 -11.19 0.15 -5.29
C ILE A 56 -12.40 1.04 -5.59
N GLY A 57 -12.14 2.21 -6.16
CA GLY A 57 -13.19 3.12 -6.60
C GLY A 57 -14.04 2.52 -7.71
N LYS A 58 -15.26 3.04 -7.89
CA LYS A 58 -16.23 2.51 -8.86
C LYS A 58 -15.71 2.47 -10.30
N ASP A 59 -14.85 3.42 -10.66
CA ASP A 59 -14.24 3.52 -11.98
C ASP A 59 -12.98 2.66 -12.14
N GLY A 60 -12.50 2.04 -11.05
CA GLY A 60 -11.28 1.24 -11.03
C GLY A 60 -9.98 2.05 -11.14
N THR A 61 -10.04 3.38 -11.11
CA THR A 61 -8.85 4.26 -11.28
C THR A 61 -8.34 4.86 -9.97
N THR A 62 -9.11 4.68 -8.90
CA THR A 62 -8.78 5.10 -7.53
C THR A 62 -8.87 3.92 -6.58
N GLY A 63 -8.23 4.02 -5.41
CA GLY A 63 -8.32 2.96 -4.40
C GLY A 63 -7.50 3.27 -3.16
N THR A 64 -7.78 2.55 -2.09
CA THR A 64 -7.03 2.65 -0.83
C THR A 64 -6.56 1.26 -0.44
N PHE A 65 -5.26 1.11 -0.19
CA PHE A 65 -4.63 -0.12 0.23
C PHE A 65 -3.99 0.09 1.59
N VAL A 66 -4.36 -0.73 2.57
CA VAL A 66 -3.86 -0.62 3.94
C VAL A 66 -3.04 -1.85 4.24
N ALA A 67 -1.76 -1.65 4.52
CA ALA A 67 -0.83 -2.68 4.98
C ALA A 67 -0.88 -2.79 6.51
N ASP A 68 -0.84 -4.01 7.05
CA ASP A 68 -0.74 -4.27 8.49
C ASP A 68 0.74 -4.37 8.91
N MET A 69 1.25 -3.33 9.57
CA MET A 69 2.65 -3.27 9.98
C MET A 69 3.00 -4.27 11.08
N ASN A 70 2.01 -4.83 11.80
CA ASN A 70 2.27 -5.92 12.75
C ASN A 70 2.76 -7.19 12.04
N THR A 71 2.42 -7.34 10.76
CA THR A 71 2.75 -8.51 9.95
C THR A 71 4.09 -8.41 9.22
N ILE A 72 4.80 -7.28 9.36
CA ILE A 72 6.11 -7.11 8.74
C ILE A 72 7.05 -8.23 9.20
N ASN A 73 7.65 -8.89 8.22
CA ASN A 73 8.61 -9.97 8.40
C ASN A 73 9.81 -9.81 7.47
N VAL A 74 10.89 -10.52 7.74
CA VAL A 74 12.07 -10.68 6.88
C VAL A 74 12.17 -12.14 6.41
N THR A 75 12.34 -12.39 5.10
CA THR A 75 12.26 -13.74 4.52
C THR A 75 13.61 -14.37 4.22
N ASP A 76 14.68 -13.56 4.14
CA ASP A 76 16.05 -14.00 3.86
C ASP A 76 16.86 -14.35 5.13
N LEU A 77 16.35 -14.02 6.32
CA LEU A 77 16.96 -14.36 7.61
C LEU A 77 16.23 -15.50 8.31
N LYS A 78 16.94 -16.21 9.21
CA LYS A 78 16.39 -17.32 10.03
C LYS A 78 16.84 -17.22 11.49
N GLY A 79 16.11 -17.92 12.37
CA GLY A 79 16.46 -18.09 13.78
C GLY A 79 16.59 -16.77 14.55
N LYS A 80 17.58 -16.67 15.43
CA LYS A 80 17.80 -15.48 16.28
C LYS A 80 17.98 -14.20 15.45
N LYS A 81 18.74 -14.25 14.35
CA LYS A 81 18.99 -13.08 13.48
C LYS A 81 17.70 -12.50 12.90
N LYS A 82 16.79 -13.36 12.45
CA LYS A 82 15.45 -12.95 11.99
C LYS A 82 14.67 -12.27 13.11
N ASN A 83 14.60 -12.89 14.27
CA ASN A 83 13.84 -12.37 15.40
C ASN A 83 14.38 -11.01 15.88
N ASP A 84 15.71 -10.87 15.98
CA ASP A 84 16.36 -9.62 16.36
C ASP A 84 16.07 -8.51 15.32
N PHE A 85 16.18 -8.83 14.02
CA PHE A 85 15.93 -7.87 12.95
C PHE A 85 14.47 -7.40 12.92
N GLU A 86 13.52 -8.33 12.96
CA GLU A 86 12.08 -7.99 12.99
C GLU A 86 11.71 -7.20 14.25
N GLY A 87 12.30 -7.57 15.40
CA GLY A 87 12.15 -6.82 16.65
C GLY A 87 12.61 -5.37 16.49
N HIS A 88 13.79 -5.14 15.91
CA HIS A 88 14.30 -3.80 15.65
C HIS A 88 13.42 -3.02 14.67
N MET A 89 12.99 -3.62 13.55
CA MET A 89 12.08 -2.96 12.60
C MET A 89 10.80 -2.48 13.26
N LYS A 90 10.23 -3.25 14.19
CA LYS A 90 8.97 -2.91 14.88
C LYS A 90 9.15 -1.92 16.04
N SER A 91 10.37 -1.76 16.53
CA SER A 91 10.70 -0.95 17.70
C SER A 91 10.52 0.56 17.50
N ASP A 92 10.68 1.31 18.59
CA ASP A 92 10.60 2.78 18.60
C ASP A 92 11.71 3.46 17.78
N ASP A 93 12.81 2.75 17.51
CA ASP A 93 13.91 3.25 16.68
C ASP A 93 13.59 3.25 15.18
N PHE A 94 12.54 2.52 14.76
CA PHE A 94 12.18 2.38 13.36
C PHE A 94 10.68 2.60 13.11
N PHE A 95 9.87 1.57 12.85
CA PHE A 95 8.46 1.76 12.48
C PHE A 95 7.52 2.03 13.65
N LYS A 96 7.98 1.97 14.91
CA LYS A 96 7.17 2.32 16.09
C LYS A 96 5.81 1.62 16.12
N VAL A 97 5.77 0.34 15.73
CA VAL A 97 4.52 -0.36 15.36
C VAL A 97 3.53 -0.45 16.53
N ALA A 98 4.04 -0.52 17.76
CA ALA A 98 3.21 -0.53 18.97
C ALA A 98 2.55 0.82 19.29
N GLN A 99 3.02 1.93 18.69
CA GLN A 99 2.44 3.25 18.92
C GLN A 99 1.13 3.41 18.12
N LYS A 100 0.13 3.98 18.76
CA LYS A 100 -1.20 4.18 18.18
C LYS A 100 -1.12 4.93 16.84
N GLY A 101 -1.63 4.32 15.78
CA GLY A 101 -1.65 4.88 14.42
C GLY A 101 -0.46 4.50 13.54
N ASN A 102 0.53 3.79 14.07
CA ASN A 102 1.68 3.29 13.32
C ASN A 102 1.58 1.78 13.00
N ASP A 103 0.48 1.14 13.41
CA ASP A 103 0.15 -0.25 13.11
C ASP A 103 -0.25 -0.45 11.63
N THR A 104 -0.36 0.63 10.86
CA THR A 104 -0.69 0.58 9.43
C THR A 104 0.15 1.53 8.59
N ALA A 105 0.34 1.16 7.32
CA ALA A 105 0.79 2.06 6.26
C ALA A 105 -0.27 2.04 5.16
N THR A 106 -0.60 3.20 4.59
CA THR A 106 -1.72 3.35 3.66
C THR A 106 -1.24 3.94 2.35
N LEU A 107 -1.63 3.33 1.24
CA LEU A 107 -1.48 3.88 -0.10
C LEU A 107 -2.85 4.24 -0.65
N LYS A 108 -3.09 5.53 -0.89
CA LYS A 108 -4.30 6.03 -1.56
C LYS A 108 -3.96 6.39 -3.00
N ILE A 109 -4.47 5.62 -3.94
CA ILE A 109 -4.37 5.89 -5.38
C ILE A 109 -5.42 6.92 -5.77
N THR A 110 -4.96 8.01 -6.38
CA THR A 110 -5.79 9.11 -6.86
C THR A 110 -5.92 9.10 -8.38
N SER A 111 -5.03 8.42 -9.10
CA SER A 111 -5.13 8.25 -10.55
C SER A 111 -4.32 7.04 -11.02
N LEU A 112 -4.91 6.29 -11.96
CA LEU A 112 -4.23 5.32 -12.80
C LEU A 112 -4.39 5.75 -14.26
N LYS A 113 -3.28 6.02 -14.95
CA LYS A 113 -3.30 6.44 -16.36
C LYS A 113 -2.02 6.00 -17.06
N ASP A 114 -2.14 5.43 -18.26
CA ASP A 114 -1.02 5.07 -19.15
C ASP A 114 0.10 4.26 -18.45
N GLY A 115 -0.29 3.29 -17.60
CA GLY A 115 0.66 2.46 -16.84
C GLY A 115 1.36 3.18 -15.68
N LYS A 116 0.95 4.41 -15.37
CA LYS A 116 1.47 5.20 -14.24
C LYS A 116 0.39 5.42 -13.19
N ALA A 117 0.76 5.18 -11.94
CA ALA A 117 -0.07 5.42 -10.77
C ALA A 117 0.38 6.70 -10.06
N LYS A 118 -0.58 7.50 -9.62
CA LYS A 118 -0.37 8.62 -8.69
C LYS A 118 -1.16 8.38 -7.43
N GLY A 119 -0.59 8.76 -6.31
CA GLY A 119 -1.26 8.59 -5.03
C GLY A 119 -0.55 9.30 -3.90
N GLU A 120 -1.03 9.01 -2.70
CA GLU A 120 -0.52 9.50 -1.43
C GLU A 120 -0.15 8.29 -0.58
N PHE A 121 1.08 8.25 -0.09
CA PHE A 121 1.53 7.21 0.83
C PHE A 121 1.65 7.78 2.24
N THR A 122 0.98 7.12 3.17
CA THR A 122 0.91 7.49 4.58
C THR A 122 1.57 6.43 5.44
N MET A 123 2.50 6.86 6.28
CA MET A 123 3.21 6.01 7.24
C MET A 123 3.71 6.89 8.40
N LEU A 124 3.73 6.37 9.63
CA LEU A 124 4.16 7.14 10.80
C LEU A 124 3.45 8.50 10.95
N GLY A 125 2.15 8.55 10.62
CA GLY A 125 1.33 9.76 10.66
C GLY A 125 1.68 10.84 9.63
N LYS A 126 2.64 10.61 8.72
CA LYS A 126 3.00 11.55 7.65
C LYS A 126 2.48 11.05 6.30
N THR A 127 2.05 11.97 5.46
CA THR A 127 1.55 11.68 4.10
C THR A 127 2.39 12.44 3.09
N ASN A 128 2.91 11.74 2.08
CA ASN A 128 3.60 12.38 0.96
C ASN A 128 3.09 11.81 -0.38
N PRO A 129 3.10 12.60 -1.46
CA PRO A 129 2.72 12.12 -2.78
C PRO A 129 3.73 11.10 -3.31
N VAL A 130 3.22 10.12 -4.05
CA VAL A 130 4.02 9.09 -4.71
C VAL A 130 3.58 8.91 -6.15
N THR A 131 4.52 8.50 -7.00
CA THR A 131 4.26 8.18 -8.40
C THR A 131 5.13 7.00 -8.78
N PHE A 132 4.54 6.01 -9.43
CA PHE A 132 5.23 4.77 -9.79
C PHE A 132 4.55 4.13 -10.99
N ASP A 133 5.26 3.22 -11.64
CA ASP A 133 4.76 2.50 -12.80
C ASP A 133 4.12 1.17 -12.35
N TYR A 134 3.07 0.76 -13.07
CA TYR A 134 2.39 -0.51 -12.85
C TYR A 134 2.06 -1.18 -14.19
N THR A 135 1.93 -2.49 -14.14
CA THR A 135 1.44 -3.31 -15.24
C THR A 135 0.16 -3.99 -14.81
N LYS A 136 -0.85 -4.01 -15.68
CA LYS A 136 -2.08 -4.79 -15.50
C LYS A 136 -2.12 -5.94 -16.49
N LYS A 137 -2.32 -7.16 -15.99
CA LYS A 137 -2.56 -8.37 -16.79
C LYS A 137 -3.80 -9.08 -16.24
N GLY A 138 -4.90 -9.08 -17.00
CA GLY A 138 -6.18 -9.58 -16.52
C GLY A 138 -6.67 -8.82 -15.28
N ASN A 139 -6.93 -9.56 -14.20
CA ASN A 139 -7.33 -9.05 -12.88
C ASN A 139 -6.13 -8.76 -11.95
N THR A 140 -4.89 -8.89 -12.43
CA THR A 140 -3.68 -8.73 -11.62
C THR A 140 -2.93 -7.46 -11.97
N TYR A 141 -2.55 -6.71 -10.95
CA TYR A 141 -1.72 -5.50 -11.03
C TYR A 141 -0.37 -5.77 -10.37
N THR A 142 0.72 -5.43 -11.04
CA THR A 142 2.08 -5.60 -10.54
C THR A 142 2.89 -4.32 -10.71
N GLY A 143 3.83 -4.05 -9.82
CA GLY A 143 4.73 -2.91 -9.97
C GLY A 143 5.69 -2.78 -8.80
N LYS A 144 6.50 -1.72 -8.86
CA LYS A 144 7.48 -1.38 -7.83
C LYS A 144 7.35 0.09 -7.46
N LEU A 145 7.25 0.36 -6.16
CA LEU A 145 7.24 1.68 -5.57
C LEU A 145 8.53 1.87 -4.77
N THR A 146 9.40 2.77 -5.22
CA THR A 146 10.61 3.17 -4.50
C THR A 146 10.32 4.42 -3.66
N LEU A 147 10.62 4.36 -2.36
CA LEU A 147 10.31 5.40 -1.39
C LEU A 147 11.57 5.84 -0.63
N ASP A 148 11.72 7.15 -0.46
CA ASP A 148 12.68 7.74 0.46
C ASP A 148 12.08 7.76 1.88
N ARG A 149 12.53 6.85 2.73
CA ARG A 149 12.01 6.67 4.10
C ARG A 149 12.14 7.92 4.98
N THR A 150 13.09 8.81 4.68
CA THR A 150 13.34 10.00 5.51
C THR A 150 12.20 11.01 5.41
N LYS A 151 11.46 11.03 4.29
CA LYS A 151 10.26 11.86 4.10
C LYS A 151 9.13 11.53 5.08
N TRP A 152 9.15 10.32 5.66
CA TRP A 152 8.22 9.89 6.71
C TRP A 152 8.83 9.92 8.12
N GLY A 153 10.05 10.45 8.27
CA GLY A 153 10.73 10.57 9.56
C GLY A 153 11.49 9.32 10.01
N LEU A 154 11.61 8.30 9.15
CA LEU A 154 12.49 7.16 9.41
C LEU A 154 13.94 7.57 9.11
N ILE A 155 14.63 8.17 10.07
CA ILE A 155 15.99 8.69 9.88
C ILE A 155 17.08 7.79 10.48
N TYR A 156 16.72 6.73 11.20
CA TYR A 156 17.70 5.79 11.77
C TYR A 156 18.67 5.28 10.70
N GLY A 157 19.97 5.33 10.97
CA GLY A 157 21.00 4.89 10.02
C GLY A 157 21.08 5.71 8.72
N SER A 158 20.36 6.83 8.59
CA SER A 158 20.45 7.70 7.40
C SER A 158 21.74 8.51 7.44
N GLY A 159 22.60 8.29 6.44
CA GLY A 159 23.84 9.07 6.29
C GLY A 159 23.58 10.54 5.91
N THR A 160 22.43 10.82 5.31
CA THR A 160 21.98 12.19 4.99
C THR A 160 21.73 13.01 6.27
N TRP A 161 21.19 12.38 7.30
CA TRP A 161 20.87 13.02 8.58
C TRP A 161 22.00 12.93 9.61
N TYR A 162 22.76 11.84 9.60
CA TYR A 162 23.83 11.57 10.56
C TYR A 162 25.17 11.36 9.85
N LYS A 163 25.88 12.48 9.63
CA LYS A 163 27.17 12.49 8.91
C LYS A 163 28.30 11.75 9.64
N GLU A 164 28.16 11.59 10.96
CA GLU A 164 29.13 10.95 11.85
C GLU A 164 29.05 9.40 11.80
N LEU A 165 28.08 8.83 11.08
CA LEU A 165 27.92 7.37 11.01
C LEU A 165 29.08 6.73 10.27
N THR A 166 29.63 5.66 10.85
CA THR A 166 30.57 4.78 10.14
C THR A 166 29.87 4.16 8.93
N LEU A 167 30.58 4.03 7.80
CA LEU A 167 30.00 3.61 6.51
C LEU A 167 29.20 2.30 6.59
N ASN A 168 29.62 1.36 7.46
CA ASN A 168 28.96 0.07 7.68
C ASN A 168 27.61 0.15 8.46
N ARG A 169 27.29 1.32 9.03
CA ARG A 169 26.03 1.61 9.74
C ARG A 169 25.05 2.42 8.91
N VAL A 170 25.45 2.86 7.72
CA VAL A 170 24.60 3.66 6.85
C VAL A 170 23.63 2.76 6.09
N ILE A 171 22.34 3.03 6.27
CA ILE A 171 21.22 2.37 5.60
C ILE A 171 20.74 3.31 4.50
N GLU A 172 20.53 2.78 3.29
CA GLU A 172 19.97 3.56 2.17
C GLU A 172 18.66 4.24 2.59
N ASP A 173 18.51 5.49 2.16
CA ASP A 173 17.26 6.23 2.39
C ASP A 173 16.14 5.66 1.51
N ASN A 174 16.49 5.12 0.33
CA ASN A 174 15.53 4.50 -0.58
C ASN A 174 15.30 3.02 -0.27
N PHE A 175 14.04 2.64 -0.07
CA PHE A 175 13.57 1.25 -0.02
C PHE A 175 12.54 0.98 -1.10
N ASP A 176 12.40 -0.29 -1.49
CA ASP A 176 11.43 -0.70 -2.52
C ASP A 176 10.27 -1.47 -1.91
N LEU A 177 9.09 -1.26 -2.49
CA LEU A 177 7.88 -2.05 -2.30
C LEU A 177 7.48 -2.64 -3.65
N GLU A 178 7.68 -3.93 -3.82
CA GLU A 178 7.13 -4.68 -4.96
C GLU A 178 5.76 -5.24 -4.58
N PHE A 179 4.79 -5.06 -5.46
CA PHE A 179 3.42 -5.48 -5.18
C PHE A 179 2.86 -6.38 -6.28
N THR A 180 1.97 -7.27 -5.85
CA THR A 180 1.03 -8.00 -6.70
C THR A 180 -0.34 -7.84 -6.07
N ILE A 181 -1.27 -7.21 -6.77
CA ILE A 181 -2.64 -7.00 -6.32
C ILE A 181 -3.57 -7.76 -7.25
N VAL A 182 -4.33 -8.68 -6.70
CA VAL A 182 -5.30 -9.50 -7.44
C VAL A 182 -6.70 -9.02 -7.12
N THR A 183 -7.47 -8.62 -8.13
CA THR A 183 -8.89 -8.30 -7.95
C THR A 183 -9.75 -9.55 -8.10
N LYS A 184 -10.79 -9.67 -7.29
CA LYS A 184 -11.82 -10.69 -7.46
C LYS A 184 -12.62 -10.38 -8.72
N ASN A 185 -12.95 -11.42 -9.47
CA ASN A 185 -13.83 -11.36 -10.63
C ASN A 185 -15.29 -11.14 -10.22
#